data_AF-A0A959YYZ1-F1
#
_entry.id   AF-A0A959YYZ1-F1
#
_cell.length_a   1.000
_cell.length_b   1.000
_cell.length_c   1.000
_cell.angle_alpha   90.00
_cell.angle_beta   90.00
_cell.angle_gamma   90.00
#
_symmetry.space_group_name_H-M   'P 1'
#
loop_
_entity.id
_entity.type
_entity.pdbx_description
1 polymer ?
#
loop_
_entity_poly.entity_id
_entity_poly.type
_entity_poly.pdbx_seq_one_letter_code
_entity_poly.pdbx_strand_id
1 'polypeptide(L)'
;AVRTIEEHVISEGLRTMSYNIEVKSDPDWYGRFQPHPEAYATLVVNTIDSLGINDRCLLQSFDPAMLEALHAVDPDLDLALLVENDDDVTTNLGRLSFSPSAYSPWFGVVDDALVRHLRERDIQLVVWTVNQENDMQRMIDLGV
;
A
#
# COMPACT_ATOMS: atom_id res chain seq x y z
N ALA A 1 11.08 -3.18 -14.56
CA ALA A 1 11.68 -3.66 -13.29
C ALA A 1 11.07 -4.99 -12.87
N VAL A 2 9.77 -5.05 -12.51
CA VAL A 2 9.12 -6.28 -12.01
C VAL A 2 9.30 -7.49 -12.92
N ARG A 3 8.97 -7.37 -14.22
CA ARG A 3 9.15 -8.48 -15.19
C ARG A 3 10.58 -9.05 -15.19
N THR A 4 11.58 -8.19 -15.20
CA THR A 4 13.00 -8.58 -15.20
C THR A 4 13.38 -9.32 -13.92
N ILE A 5 12.82 -8.91 -12.77
CA ILE A 5 13.02 -9.60 -11.49
C ILE A 5 12.38 -10.99 -11.54
N GLU A 6 11.13 -11.10 -12.00
CA GLU A 6 10.42 -12.36 -12.10
C GLU A 6 11.13 -13.35 -13.06
N GLU A 7 11.56 -12.87 -14.23
CA GLU A 7 12.35 -13.67 -15.19
C GLU A 7 13.64 -14.20 -14.56
N HIS A 8 14.35 -13.37 -13.79
CA HIS A 8 15.59 -13.76 -13.11
C HIS A 8 15.35 -14.75 -11.97
N VAL A 9 14.31 -14.52 -11.15
CA VAL A 9 13.94 -15.44 -10.07
C VAL A 9 13.60 -16.82 -10.62
N ILE A 10 12.87 -16.88 -11.73
CA ILE A 10 12.53 -18.13 -12.40
C ILE A 10 13.78 -18.79 -13.00
N SER A 11 14.62 -18.04 -13.72
CA SER A 11 15.79 -18.62 -14.40
C SER A 11 16.82 -19.19 -13.43
N GLU A 12 17.00 -18.55 -12.27
CA GLU A 12 17.96 -18.94 -11.25
C GLU A 12 17.34 -19.86 -10.16
N GLY A 13 16.03 -20.14 -10.23
CA GLY A 13 15.34 -20.97 -9.23
C GLY A 13 15.34 -20.35 -7.82
N LEU A 14 15.28 -19.02 -7.74
CA LEU A 14 15.31 -18.28 -6.48
C LEU A 14 13.93 -18.27 -5.79
N ARG A 15 13.92 -17.86 -4.52
CA ARG A 15 12.67 -17.62 -3.79
C ARG A 15 11.91 -16.45 -4.41
N THR A 16 10.61 -16.63 -4.62
CA THR A 16 9.71 -15.56 -5.08
C THR A 16 9.55 -14.46 -4.03
N MET A 17 9.46 -13.22 -4.51
CA MET A 17 9.36 -12.02 -3.66
C MET A 17 7.94 -11.45 -3.67
N SER A 18 7.58 -10.74 -2.61
CA SER A 18 6.38 -9.89 -2.61
C SER A 18 6.74 -8.47 -3.04
N TYR A 19 5.77 -7.74 -3.55
CA TYR A 19 5.90 -6.37 -4.03
C TYR A 19 5.03 -5.44 -3.20
N ASN A 20 5.60 -4.32 -2.76
CA ASN A 20 4.83 -3.18 -2.29
C ASN A 20 4.91 -2.10 -3.39
N ILE A 21 3.80 -1.86 -4.09
CA ILE A 21 3.76 -1.00 -5.29
C ILE A 21 2.95 0.24 -4.98
N GLU A 22 3.58 1.39 -5.05
CA GLU A 22 2.88 2.66 -4.92
C GLU A 22 2.28 3.10 -6.25
N VAL A 23 0.96 3.31 -6.28
CA VAL A 23 0.26 3.98 -7.38
C VAL A 23 0.27 5.48 -7.10
N LYS A 24 1.22 6.19 -7.69
CA LYS A 24 1.31 7.66 -7.59
C LYS A 24 0.11 8.30 -8.26
N SER A 25 -0.77 8.87 -7.46
CA SER A 25 -1.99 9.52 -7.93
C SER A 25 -2.23 10.81 -7.14
N ASP A 26 -2.49 11.90 -7.87
CA ASP A 26 -2.86 13.21 -7.34
C ASP A 26 -4.13 13.75 -8.05
N PRO A 27 -5.18 14.14 -7.30
CA PRO A 27 -6.40 14.71 -7.86
C PRO A 27 -6.19 15.93 -8.78
N ASP A 28 -5.19 16.76 -8.50
CA ASP A 28 -4.90 17.95 -9.30
C ASP A 28 -4.33 17.60 -10.68
N TRP A 29 -3.89 16.35 -10.88
CA TRP A 29 -3.24 15.89 -12.11
C TRP A 29 -4.13 15.01 -12.99
N TYR A 30 -5.32 14.65 -12.51
CA TYR A 30 -6.29 13.86 -13.27
C TYR A 30 -6.64 14.50 -14.61
N GLY A 31 -6.72 13.67 -15.65
CA GLY A 31 -7.05 14.08 -17.02
C GLY A 31 -6.00 14.94 -17.70
N ARG A 32 -4.89 15.27 -17.01
CA ARG A 32 -3.80 16.13 -17.53
C ARG A 32 -2.49 15.39 -17.64
N PHE A 33 -1.99 14.85 -16.53
CA PHE A 33 -0.73 14.11 -16.49
C PHE A 33 -0.93 12.63 -16.18
N GLN A 34 -2.10 12.28 -15.66
CA GLN A 34 -2.50 10.92 -15.35
C GLN A 34 -3.99 10.71 -15.68
N PRO A 35 -4.44 9.46 -15.92
CA PRO A 35 -5.86 9.17 -16.08
C PRO A 35 -6.65 9.47 -14.79
N HIS A 36 -7.97 9.51 -14.90
CA HIS A 36 -8.83 9.44 -13.71
C HIS A 36 -8.70 8.06 -13.02
N PRO A 37 -8.94 7.96 -11.70
CA PRO A 37 -8.71 6.75 -10.91
C PRO A 37 -9.29 5.47 -11.51
N GLU A 38 -10.52 5.47 -12.02
CA GLU A 38 -11.16 4.27 -12.60
C GLU A 38 -10.36 3.68 -13.78
N ALA A 39 -9.98 4.55 -14.72
CA ALA A 39 -9.19 4.15 -15.88
C ALA A 39 -7.76 3.75 -15.47
N TYR A 40 -7.18 4.45 -14.49
CA TYR A 40 -5.84 4.14 -14.00
C TYR A 40 -5.82 2.79 -13.26
N ALA A 41 -6.79 2.53 -12.37
CA ALA A 41 -6.92 1.28 -11.63
C ALA A 41 -6.99 0.09 -12.57
N THR A 42 -7.84 0.18 -13.61
CA THR A 42 -7.96 -0.86 -14.64
C THR A 42 -6.63 -1.15 -15.33
N LEU A 43 -5.84 -0.12 -15.65
CA LEU A 43 -4.51 -0.31 -16.27
C LEU A 43 -3.52 -0.96 -15.31
N VAL A 44 -3.54 -0.57 -14.03
CA VAL A 44 -2.67 -1.14 -12.99
C VAL A 44 -3.00 -2.62 -12.77
N VAL A 45 -4.26 -2.94 -12.49
CA VAL A 45 -4.71 -4.33 -12.21
C VAL A 45 -4.40 -5.24 -13.41
N ASN A 46 -4.79 -4.86 -14.63
CA ASN A 46 -4.48 -5.65 -15.83
C ASN A 46 -2.96 -5.89 -16.01
N THR A 47 -2.13 -4.93 -15.60
CA THR A 47 -0.67 -5.08 -15.67
C THR A 47 -0.17 -6.09 -14.65
N ILE A 48 -0.67 -6.04 -13.42
CA ILE A 48 -0.33 -6.99 -12.34
C ILE A 48 -0.79 -8.40 -12.73
N ASP A 49 -2.03 -8.54 -13.24
CA ASP A 49 -2.59 -9.80 -13.73
C ASP A 49 -1.71 -10.42 -14.81
N SER A 50 -1.27 -9.61 -15.77
CA SER A 50 -0.41 -10.07 -16.87
C SER A 50 0.96 -10.56 -16.41
N LEU A 51 1.40 -10.16 -15.22
CA LEU A 51 2.64 -10.59 -14.60
C LEU A 51 2.45 -11.81 -13.68
N GLY A 52 1.20 -12.17 -13.34
CA GLY A 52 0.90 -13.31 -12.47
C GLY A 52 1.39 -13.12 -11.03
N ILE A 53 1.32 -11.88 -10.52
CA ILE A 53 1.86 -11.50 -9.21
C ILE A 53 0.79 -11.00 -8.22
N ASN A 54 -0.49 -11.15 -8.54
CA ASN A 54 -1.62 -10.60 -7.79
C ASN A 54 -1.54 -10.98 -6.31
N ASP A 55 -1.41 -12.28 -6.01
CA ASP A 55 -1.32 -12.84 -4.65
C ASP A 55 -0.04 -12.43 -3.88
N ARG A 56 0.81 -11.60 -4.48
CA ARG A 56 2.10 -11.15 -3.92
C ARG A 56 2.25 -9.63 -3.95
N CYS A 57 1.18 -8.87 -4.20
CA CYS A 57 1.24 -7.41 -4.28
C CYS A 57 0.42 -6.74 -3.18
N LEU A 58 1.07 -5.87 -2.41
CA LEU A 58 0.40 -4.82 -1.65
C LEU A 58 0.42 -3.54 -2.49
N LEU A 59 -0.74 -3.05 -2.91
CA LEU A 59 -0.85 -1.78 -3.63
C LEU A 59 -1.13 -0.65 -2.65
N GLN A 60 -0.38 0.44 -2.76
CA GLN A 60 -0.50 1.56 -1.83
C GLN A 60 -0.66 2.89 -2.55
N SER A 61 -1.37 3.83 -1.93
CA SER A 61 -1.57 5.18 -2.47
C SER A 61 -1.91 6.16 -1.35
N PHE A 62 -1.46 7.42 -1.50
CA PHE A 62 -1.88 8.54 -0.65
C PHE A 62 -3.29 9.05 -1.00
N ASP A 63 -3.75 8.75 -2.21
CA ASP A 63 -5.03 9.17 -2.75
C ASP A 63 -6.11 8.10 -2.48
N PRO A 64 -7.09 8.37 -1.59
CA PRO A 64 -8.14 7.42 -1.28
C PRO A 64 -9.02 7.07 -2.48
N ALA A 65 -9.23 8.00 -3.42
CA ALA A 65 -10.04 7.74 -4.61
C ALA A 65 -9.36 6.71 -5.53
N MET A 66 -8.03 6.67 -5.54
CA MET A 66 -7.26 5.64 -6.22
C MET A 66 -7.46 4.26 -5.58
N LEU A 67 -7.48 4.19 -4.25
CA LEU A 67 -7.71 2.92 -3.53
C LEU A 67 -9.15 2.42 -3.71
N GLU A 68 -10.14 3.30 -3.68
CA GLU A 68 -11.54 2.97 -3.99
C GLU A 68 -11.68 2.40 -5.40
N ALA A 69 -11.03 3.04 -6.38
CA ALA A 69 -11.05 2.57 -7.76
C ALA A 69 -10.36 1.20 -7.93
N LEU A 70 -9.25 0.94 -7.22
CA LEU A 70 -8.59 -0.37 -7.22
C LEU A 70 -9.50 -1.44 -6.61
N HIS A 71 -10.08 -1.16 -5.44
CA HIS A 71 -11.00 -2.08 -4.75
C HIS A 71 -12.25 -2.38 -5.58
N ALA A 72 -12.77 -1.39 -6.32
CA ALA A 72 -13.91 -1.59 -7.21
C ALA A 72 -13.61 -2.47 -8.42
N VAL A 73 -12.35 -2.48 -8.90
CA VAL A 73 -11.91 -3.36 -10.00
C VAL A 73 -11.72 -4.78 -9.49
N ASP A 74 -11.06 -4.95 -8.35
CA ASP A 74 -10.84 -6.25 -7.73
C ASP A 74 -10.83 -6.12 -6.18
N PRO A 75 -11.90 -6.57 -5.50
CA PRO A 75 -12.00 -6.52 -4.05
C PRO A 75 -11.00 -7.39 -3.28
N ASP A 76 -10.39 -8.39 -3.95
CA ASP A 76 -9.44 -9.33 -3.33
C ASP A 76 -8.00 -8.78 -3.31
N LEU A 77 -7.75 -7.61 -3.89
CA LEU A 77 -6.44 -6.95 -3.84
C LEU A 77 -6.06 -6.55 -2.42
N ASP A 78 -4.80 -6.81 -2.06
CA ASP A 78 -4.22 -6.26 -0.85
C ASP A 78 -3.89 -4.78 -1.05
N LEU A 79 -4.58 -3.92 -0.30
CA LEU A 79 -4.48 -2.46 -0.40
C LEU A 79 -3.95 -1.84 0.89
N ALA A 80 -3.06 -0.84 0.77
CA ALA A 80 -2.55 -0.04 1.88
C ALA A 80 -2.88 1.44 1.72
N LEU A 81 -3.45 2.05 2.77
CA LEU A 81 -3.64 3.50 2.83
C LEU A 81 -2.34 4.18 3.29
N LEU A 82 -1.69 4.94 2.40
CA LEU A 82 -0.56 5.79 2.77
C LEU A 82 -1.06 7.09 3.42
N VAL A 83 -0.45 7.48 4.54
CA VAL A 83 -0.86 8.64 5.33
C VAL A 83 0.34 9.50 5.69
N GLU A 84 0.27 10.78 5.32
CA GLU A 84 1.26 11.83 5.65
C GLU A 84 0.66 13.03 6.41
N ASN A 85 -0.61 12.95 6.81
CA ASN A 85 -1.31 14.01 7.52
C ASN A 85 -1.38 13.75 9.04
N ASP A 86 -1.87 14.74 9.79
CA ASP A 86 -1.98 14.69 11.25
C ASP A 86 -3.34 14.15 11.76
N ASP A 87 -4.23 13.69 10.88
CA ASP A 87 -5.53 13.15 11.29
C ASP A 87 -5.36 11.80 12.01
N ASP A 88 -6.29 11.48 12.90
CA ASP A 88 -6.27 10.21 13.60
C ASP A 88 -6.59 9.02 12.66
N VAL A 89 -6.20 7.83 13.09
CA VAL A 89 -6.39 6.58 12.32
C VAL A 89 -7.84 6.30 11.95
N THR A 90 -8.81 6.67 12.80
CA THR A 90 -10.23 6.45 12.49
C THR A 90 -10.69 7.39 11.39
N THR A 91 -10.28 8.66 11.45
CA THR A 91 -10.55 9.66 10.42
C THR A 91 -9.93 9.26 9.07
N ASN A 92 -8.67 8.81 9.06
CA ASN A 92 -8.00 8.37 7.84
C ASN A 92 -8.65 7.12 7.24
N LEU A 93 -8.92 6.09 8.04
CA LEU A 93 -9.60 4.88 7.57
C LEU A 93 -11.03 5.17 7.09
N GLY A 94 -11.72 6.14 7.69
CA GLY A 94 -13.05 6.57 7.28
C GLY A 94 -13.12 7.27 5.92
N ARG A 95 -11.98 7.53 5.26
CA ARG A 95 -11.91 8.02 3.88
C ARG A 95 -12.14 6.90 2.85
N LEU A 96 -12.09 5.65 3.29
CA LEU A 96 -12.35 4.47 2.47
C LEU A 96 -13.71 3.87 2.87
N SER A 97 -14.41 3.34 1.87
CA SER A 97 -15.67 2.62 2.01
C SER A 97 -15.48 1.17 2.46
N PHE A 98 -14.23 0.70 2.47
CA PHE A 98 -13.79 -0.64 2.83
C PHE A 98 -12.65 -0.59 3.86
N SER A 99 -12.34 -1.74 4.49
CA SER A 99 -11.17 -1.87 5.37
C SER A 99 -9.95 -2.29 4.54
N PRO A 100 -8.88 -1.49 4.47
CA PRO A 100 -7.67 -1.88 3.74
C PRO A 100 -6.91 -3.00 4.48
N SER A 101 -6.13 -3.79 3.76
CA SER A 101 -5.23 -4.81 4.33
C SER A 101 -4.14 -4.19 5.20
N ALA A 102 -3.69 -2.98 4.87
CA ALA A 102 -2.67 -2.27 5.64
C ALA A 102 -2.93 -0.76 5.80
N TYR A 103 -2.36 -0.20 6.86
CA TYR A 103 -2.26 1.23 7.12
C TYR A 103 -0.79 1.62 7.11
N SER A 104 -0.44 2.66 6.33
CA SER A 104 0.95 3.02 6.05
C SER A 104 1.27 4.48 6.37
N PRO A 105 1.52 4.80 7.66
CA PRO A 105 1.84 6.15 8.10
C PRO A 105 3.34 6.43 8.09
N TRP A 106 3.68 7.72 8.19
CA TRP A 106 5.03 8.12 8.57
C TRP A 106 5.41 7.55 9.96
N PHE A 107 6.60 6.96 10.09
CA PHE A 107 6.99 6.23 11.31
C PHE A 107 7.00 7.08 12.60
N GLY A 108 7.11 8.40 12.47
CA GLY A 108 7.17 9.31 13.61
C GLY A 108 5.85 9.43 14.38
N VAL A 109 4.70 9.13 13.75
CA VAL A 109 3.39 9.16 14.42
C VAL A 109 3.00 7.83 15.08
N VAL A 110 3.85 6.81 14.97
CA VAL A 110 3.53 5.46 15.44
C VAL A 110 3.76 5.36 16.94
N ASP A 111 2.77 4.86 17.68
CA ASP A 111 2.87 4.52 19.10
C ASP A 111 2.10 3.22 19.40
N ASP A 112 2.17 2.74 20.65
CA ASP A 112 1.45 1.53 21.06
C ASP A 112 -0.07 1.63 20.89
N ALA A 113 -0.65 2.83 20.95
CA ALA A 113 -2.09 3.02 20.80
C ALA A 113 -2.51 2.78 19.35
N LEU A 114 -1.76 3.32 18.38
CA LEU A 114 -1.95 3.07 16.96
C LEU A 114 -1.78 1.59 16.63
N VAL A 115 -0.69 0.96 17.12
CA VAL A 115 -0.43 -0.48 16.90
C VAL A 115 -1.60 -1.33 17.40
N ARG A 116 -2.07 -1.08 18.64
CA ARG A 116 -3.21 -1.82 19.19
C ARG A 116 -4.49 -1.59 18.39
N HIS A 117 -4.76 -0.34 18.01
CA HIS A 117 -5.97 0.02 17.26
C HIS A 117 -6.07 -0.71 15.90
N LEU A 118 -4.95 -0.84 15.19
CA LEU A 118 -4.88 -1.53 13.91
C LEU A 118 -4.97 -3.05 14.08
N ARG A 119 -4.27 -3.63 15.07
CA ARG A 119 -4.36 -5.07 15.38
C ARG A 119 -5.77 -5.52 15.73
N GLU A 120 -6.52 -4.71 16.49
CA GLU A 120 -7.93 -5.00 16.82
C GLU A 120 -8.86 -5.04 15.59
N ARG A 121 -8.44 -4.44 14.48
CA ARG A 121 -9.19 -4.39 13.21
C ARG A 121 -8.63 -5.33 12.15
N ASP A 122 -7.63 -6.14 12.49
CA ASP A 122 -6.91 -7.01 11.56
C ASP A 122 -6.27 -6.25 10.38
N ILE A 123 -5.86 -4.99 10.63
CA ILE A 123 -5.16 -4.15 9.65
C ILE A 123 -3.66 -4.19 9.96
N GLN A 124 -2.84 -4.51 8.96
CA GLN A 124 -1.39 -4.50 9.10
C GLN A 124 -0.85 -3.07 9.21
N LEU A 125 0.23 -2.86 9.97
CA LEU A 125 0.92 -1.58 10.03
C LEU A 125 2.23 -1.66 9.24
N VAL A 126 2.39 -0.84 8.21
CA VAL A 126 3.59 -0.80 7.36
C VAL A 126 4.12 0.63 7.29
N VAL A 127 5.21 0.96 7.97
CA VAL A 127 5.64 2.35 8.14
C VAL A 127 6.65 2.80 7.08
N TRP A 128 6.71 4.11 6.83
CA TRP A 128 7.71 4.72 5.94
C TRP A 128 8.29 6.00 6.56
N THR A 129 9.45 6.51 6.16
CA THR A 129 10.64 5.77 5.71
C THR A 129 11.63 5.80 6.88
N VAL A 130 12.01 4.62 7.39
CA VAL A 130 12.84 4.48 8.59
C VAL A 130 14.30 4.30 8.19
N ASN A 131 15.13 5.33 8.40
CA ASN A 131 16.52 5.35 7.89
C ASN A 131 17.60 5.45 8.98
N GLN A 132 17.22 5.43 10.26
CA GLN A 132 18.15 5.48 11.39
C GLN A 132 18.01 4.23 12.25
N GLU A 133 19.13 3.71 12.77
CA GLU A 133 19.16 2.49 13.60
C GLU A 133 18.25 2.59 14.83
N ASN A 134 18.26 3.75 15.51
CA ASN A 134 17.40 3.97 16.66
C ASN A 134 15.91 3.95 16.30
N ASP A 135 15.55 4.50 15.13
CA ASP A 135 14.17 4.49 14.66
C ASP A 135 13.74 3.08 14.22
N MET A 136 14.65 2.31 13.59
CA MET A 136 14.42 0.91 13.25
C MET A 136 14.18 0.07 14.52
N GLN A 137 15.03 0.23 15.54
CA GLN A 137 14.85 -0.49 16.80
C GLN A 137 13.53 -0.11 17.48
N ARG A 138 13.16 1.18 17.47
CA ARG A 138 11.87 1.65 18.00
C ARG A 138 10.69 0.99 17.29
N MET A 139 10.73 0.84 15.95
CA MET A 139 9.66 0.16 15.20
C MET A 139 9.57 -1.32 15.54
N ILE A 140 10.71 -2.00 15.67
CA ILE A 140 10.78 -3.40 16.10
C ILE A 140 10.19 -3.57 17.50
N ASP A 141 10.54 -2.69 18.44
CA ASP A 141 10.07 -2.74 19.83
C ASP A 141 8.54 -2.52 19.92
N LEU A 142 7.98 -1.69 19.04
CA LEU A 142 6.53 -1.49 18.90
C LEU A 142 5.83 -2.67 18.20
N GLY A 143 6.59 -3.61 17.63
CA GLY A 143 6.09 -4.78 16.91
C GLY A 143 5.44 -4.44 15.58
N VAL A 144 6.01 -3.45 14.89
CA VAL A 144 5.79 -3.16 13.46
C VAL A 144 6.57 -4.18 12.62
#